data_AF-A0A1H3YSV4-F1
#
_entry.id   AF-A0A1H3YSV4-F1
#
_cell.length_a   1.000
_cell.length_b   1.000
_cell.length_c   1.000
_cell.angle_alpha   90.00
_cell.angle_beta   90.00
_cell.angle_gamma   90.00
#
_symmetry.space_group_name_H-M   'P 1'
#
loop_
_entity.id
_entity.type
_entity.pdbx_description
1 polymer ?
#
loop_
_entity_poly.entity_id
_entity_poly.type
_entity_poly.pdbx_seq_one_letter_code
_entity_poly.pdbx_strand_id
1 'polypeptide(L)'
;MLITTYTQANETEIRKKIIEKNKCIPKNIVVQTWFSFLLKHGARPFQGVLFEKKIKGLILVNSQSGQKGSTRAGQPIYFGEKKEFEQHYFSNSQKIYSDKLSKFVFRCNERSKGNVIDRISRIYSHIFVDEVQDLAGYDLDILRLFFDCKSTILLVGDPRQGTYSTNSASKNRKFRKANIVNFFTDQIGNLAKDDTSLMVNHRCNQPICELSNKLFPKFQATTSSNNTQTEHNGVFYINEENIDDYIKKFQPIQLRNDRKENRIRENCQVMNFGEAKGLSFDRVLIYPTKPILNWLKDNNTTLAETSRSKLYVAITRARFSVAIVNDEEKTGSLIPHYKFNTENQPQK
;
A
#
# COMPACT_ATOMS: atom_id res chain seq x y z
N MET A 1 -16.13 -16.04 7.88
CA MET A 1 -14.73 -15.67 7.54
C MET A 1 -14.67 -14.20 7.16
N LEU A 2 -13.65 -13.48 7.62
CA LEU A 2 -13.38 -12.09 7.26
C LEU A 2 -12.06 -12.00 6.50
N ILE A 3 -12.05 -11.32 5.35
CA ILE A 3 -10.84 -10.88 4.66
C ILE A 3 -10.85 -9.34 4.67
N THR A 4 -9.81 -8.75 5.23
CA THR A 4 -9.66 -7.29 5.33
C THR A 4 -8.36 -6.83 4.72
N THR A 5 -8.40 -5.67 4.06
CA THR A 5 -7.25 -5.01 3.42
C THR A 5 -7.38 -3.51 3.62
N TYR A 6 -6.37 -2.72 3.24
CA TYR A 6 -6.39 -1.29 3.54
C TYR A 6 -7.18 -0.45 2.51
N THR A 7 -7.01 -0.74 1.22
CA THR A 7 -7.55 0.09 0.14
C THR A 7 -8.83 -0.49 -0.47
N GLN A 8 -9.68 0.40 -1.00
CA GLN A 8 -10.89 -0.01 -1.73
C GLN A 8 -10.55 -0.75 -3.04
N ALA A 9 -9.41 -0.41 -3.65
CA ALA A 9 -8.89 -1.10 -4.84
C ALA A 9 -8.54 -2.56 -4.52
N ASN A 10 -7.81 -2.81 -3.42
CA ASN A 10 -7.48 -4.16 -2.97
C ASN A 10 -8.73 -4.94 -2.58
N GLU A 11 -9.71 -4.29 -1.91
CA GLU A 11 -10.98 -4.92 -1.58
C GLU A 11 -11.69 -5.42 -2.85
N THR A 12 -11.75 -4.57 -3.88
CA THR A 12 -12.37 -4.88 -5.18
C THR A 12 -11.64 -6.02 -5.89
N GLU A 13 -10.31 -6.00 -5.91
CA GLU A 13 -9.48 -7.05 -6.53
C GLU A 13 -9.64 -8.40 -5.83
N ILE A 14 -9.67 -8.43 -4.49
CA ILE A 14 -9.92 -9.65 -3.72
C ILE A 14 -11.31 -10.22 -4.06
N ARG A 15 -12.34 -9.36 -4.08
CA ARG A 15 -13.70 -9.75 -4.45
C ARG A 15 -13.75 -10.33 -5.86
N LYS A 16 -13.10 -9.68 -6.83
CA LYS A 16 -13.01 -10.14 -8.21
C LYS A 16 -12.41 -11.53 -8.30
N LYS A 17 -11.27 -11.78 -7.65
CA LYS A 17 -10.61 -13.10 -7.64
C LYS A 17 -11.46 -14.20 -7.00
N ILE A 18 -12.19 -13.87 -5.94
CA ILE A 18 -13.13 -14.81 -5.31
C ILE A 18 -14.24 -15.18 -6.29
N ILE A 19 -14.80 -14.19 -7.01
CA ILE A 19 -15.84 -14.40 -8.03
C ILE A 19 -15.29 -15.18 -9.22
N GLU A 20 -14.08 -14.91 -9.70
CA GLU A 20 -13.47 -15.65 -10.82
C GLU A 20 -13.40 -17.16 -10.51
N LYS A 21 -12.98 -17.49 -9.27
CA LYS A 21 -12.85 -18.87 -8.79
C LYS A 21 -14.19 -19.53 -8.44
N ASN A 22 -15.09 -18.81 -7.77
CA ASN A 22 -16.31 -19.40 -7.17
C ASN A 22 -17.61 -18.98 -7.89
N LYS A 23 -17.51 -18.18 -8.96
CA LYS A 23 -18.63 -17.54 -9.70
C LYS A 23 -19.51 -16.60 -8.87
N CYS A 24 -19.22 -16.44 -7.58
CA CYS A 24 -19.90 -15.57 -6.64
C CYS A 24 -18.99 -15.30 -5.44
N ILE A 25 -19.44 -14.45 -4.51
CA ILE A 25 -18.85 -14.37 -3.17
C ILE A 25 -19.69 -15.26 -2.25
N PRO A 26 -19.13 -16.36 -1.70
CA PRO A 26 -19.85 -17.22 -0.77
C PRO A 26 -20.39 -16.43 0.43
N LYS A 27 -21.61 -16.75 0.88
CA LYS A 27 -22.32 -16.02 1.95
C LYS A 27 -21.55 -15.96 3.28
N ASN A 28 -20.67 -16.93 3.52
CA ASN A 28 -19.84 -17.03 4.71
C ASN A 28 -18.51 -16.26 4.61
N ILE A 29 -18.25 -15.57 3.50
CA ILE A 29 -17.06 -14.73 3.27
C ILE A 29 -17.47 -13.27 3.25
N VAL A 30 -16.86 -12.48 4.14
CA VAL A 30 -16.97 -11.03 4.13
C VAL A 30 -15.64 -10.45 3.69
N VAL A 31 -15.66 -9.62 2.65
CA VAL A 31 -14.52 -8.81 2.21
C VAL A 31 -14.87 -7.35 2.42
N GLN A 32 -14.04 -6.63 3.18
CA GLN A 32 -14.23 -5.20 3.45
C GLN A 32 -12.90 -4.55 3.84
N THR A 33 -12.74 -3.25 3.60
CA THR A 33 -11.55 -2.52 4.11
C THR A 33 -11.44 -2.51 5.64
N TRP A 34 -10.22 -2.32 6.13
CA TRP A 34 -9.87 -2.26 7.56
C TRP A 34 -10.67 -1.20 8.30
N PHE A 35 -10.80 0.00 7.74
CA PHE A 35 -11.59 1.06 8.36
C PHE A 35 -13.10 0.74 8.36
N SER A 36 -13.64 0.16 7.30
CA SER A 36 -15.04 -0.29 7.28
C SER A 36 -15.30 -1.36 8.33
N PHE A 37 -14.38 -2.33 8.46
CA PHE A 37 -14.42 -3.36 9.49
C PHE A 37 -14.41 -2.77 10.90
N LEU A 38 -13.43 -1.93 11.23
CA LEU A 38 -13.30 -1.28 12.54
C LEU A 38 -14.49 -0.39 12.86
N LEU A 39 -15.00 0.38 11.89
CA LEU A 39 -16.16 1.24 12.09
C LEU A 39 -17.43 0.42 12.36
N LYS A 40 -17.66 -0.64 11.58
CA LYS A 40 -18.88 -1.47 11.64
C LYS A 40 -18.91 -2.38 12.86
N HIS A 41 -17.80 -3.02 13.19
CA HIS A 41 -17.74 -4.03 14.24
C HIS A 41 -17.08 -3.56 15.53
N GLY A 42 -16.16 -2.60 15.45
CA GLY A 42 -15.42 -2.07 16.58
C GLY A 42 -16.05 -0.83 17.22
N ALA A 43 -16.28 0.21 16.42
CA ALA A 43 -16.68 1.52 16.93
C ALA A 43 -18.20 1.61 17.16
N ARG A 44 -19.01 1.49 16.10
CA ARG A 44 -20.46 1.75 16.18
C ARG A 44 -21.21 0.95 17.25
N PRO A 45 -20.97 -0.37 17.44
CA PRO A 45 -21.71 -1.14 18.43
C PRO A 45 -21.34 -0.80 19.87
N PHE A 46 -20.15 -0.21 20.10
CA PHE A 46 -19.60 0.04 21.42
C PHE A 46 -19.36 1.53 21.70
N GLN A 47 -19.73 2.42 20.78
CA GLN A 47 -19.47 3.85 20.92
C GLN A 47 -20.04 4.43 22.21
N GLY A 48 -21.21 3.94 22.68
CA GLY A 48 -21.90 4.44 23.87
C GLY A 48 -21.10 4.36 25.17
N VAL A 49 -20.03 3.55 25.23
CA VAL A 49 -19.12 3.51 26.40
C VAL A 49 -18.14 4.69 26.46
N LEU A 50 -18.05 5.48 25.38
CA LEU A 50 -17.15 6.62 25.23
C LEU A 50 -17.82 7.88 24.67
N PHE A 51 -18.85 7.72 23.84
CA PHE A 51 -19.44 8.75 23.01
C PHE A 51 -20.92 8.45 22.75
N GLU A 52 -21.79 9.29 23.27
CA GLU A 52 -23.24 9.10 23.22
C GLU A 52 -23.84 9.45 21.84
N LYS A 53 -23.22 10.39 21.11
CA LYS A 53 -23.70 10.80 19.80
C LYS A 53 -23.43 9.71 18.76
N LYS A 54 -24.25 9.68 17.72
CA LYS A 54 -24.10 8.73 16.61
C LYS A 54 -22.90 9.10 15.74
N ILE A 55 -22.01 8.14 15.50
CA ILE A 55 -20.94 8.29 14.50
C ILE A 55 -21.57 8.32 13.09
N LYS A 56 -21.53 9.49 12.45
CA LYS A 56 -22.18 9.75 11.14
C LYS A 56 -21.34 9.31 9.94
N GLY A 57 -20.06 9.02 10.13
CA GLY A 57 -19.18 8.57 9.05
C GLY A 57 -17.71 8.59 9.43
N LEU A 58 -16.86 8.50 8.41
CA LEU A 58 -15.40 8.51 8.50
C LEU A 58 -14.85 9.66 7.64
N ILE A 59 -13.79 10.32 8.10
CA ILE A 59 -12.98 11.25 7.31
C ILE A 59 -11.58 10.66 7.13
N LEU A 60 -11.19 10.44 5.88
CA LEU A 60 -9.83 10.06 5.53
C LEU A 60 -8.91 11.27 5.70
N VAL A 61 -7.84 11.11 6.48
CA VAL A 61 -6.86 12.17 6.72
C VAL A 61 -5.46 11.66 6.42
N ASN A 62 -4.63 12.52 5.83
CA ASN A 62 -3.26 12.18 5.44
C ASN A 62 -2.20 12.73 6.43
N SER A 63 -2.66 13.40 7.48
CA SER A 63 -1.85 13.96 8.56
C SER A 63 -2.60 13.81 9.88
N GLN A 64 -1.95 14.15 10.99
CA GLN A 64 -2.56 14.06 12.31
C GLN A 64 -3.80 14.96 12.36
N SER A 65 -4.96 14.38 12.70
CA SER A 65 -6.23 15.11 12.84
C SER A 65 -6.39 15.74 14.22
N GLY A 66 -7.45 16.56 14.34
CA GLY A 66 -7.81 17.24 15.58
C GLY A 66 -6.91 18.45 15.86
N GLN A 67 -6.55 19.23 14.84
CA GLN A 67 -5.75 20.45 15.02
C GLN A 67 -6.62 21.55 15.65
N LYS A 68 -6.15 22.11 16.76
CA LYS A 68 -6.75 23.20 17.52
C LYS A 68 -6.27 24.58 17.03
N GLY A 69 -5.03 24.64 16.56
CA GLY A 69 -4.40 25.87 16.08
C GLY A 69 -2.93 25.64 15.78
N SER A 70 -2.16 26.73 15.81
CA SER A 70 -0.71 26.68 15.66
C SER A 70 -0.04 27.60 16.68
N THR A 71 1.19 27.29 17.07
CA THR A 71 2.02 28.19 17.87
C THR A 71 2.44 29.41 17.04
N ARG A 72 2.99 30.44 17.69
CA ARG A 72 3.60 31.60 17.00
C ARG A 72 4.70 31.20 16.00
N ALA A 73 5.34 30.05 16.22
CA ALA A 73 6.36 29.48 15.33
C ALA A 73 5.77 28.57 14.23
N GLY A 74 4.45 28.56 14.05
CA GLY A 74 3.76 27.78 13.02
C GLY A 74 3.61 26.28 13.33
N GLN A 75 3.99 25.82 14.53
CA GLN A 75 3.88 24.40 14.89
C GLN A 75 2.44 24.04 15.23
N PRO A 76 1.89 22.93 14.72
CA PRO A 76 0.50 22.57 14.94
C PRO A 76 0.24 22.16 16.39
N ILE A 77 -0.86 22.67 16.97
CA ILE A 77 -1.37 22.30 18.30
C ILE A 77 -2.60 21.44 18.09
N TYR A 78 -2.72 20.32 18.81
CA TYR A 78 -3.81 19.35 18.66
C TYR A 78 -4.68 19.26 19.91
N PHE A 79 -5.97 18.95 19.73
CA PHE A 79 -6.92 18.67 20.79
C PHE A 79 -6.49 17.45 21.62
N GLY A 80 -6.56 17.58 22.95
CA GLY A 80 -6.19 16.51 23.87
C GLY A 80 -7.34 15.52 24.12
N GLU A 81 -7.07 14.22 24.05
CA GLU A 81 -8.09 13.16 24.24
C GLU A 81 -8.90 13.29 25.54
N LYS A 82 -8.27 13.67 26.66
CA LYS A 82 -8.93 13.71 27.97
C LYS A 82 -9.84 14.92 28.18
N LYS A 83 -9.42 16.09 27.71
CA LYS A 83 -10.13 17.37 27.95
C LYS A 83 -11.01 17.77 26.78
N GLU A 84 -10.68 17.33 25.57
CA GLU A 84 -11.26 17.77 24.30
C GLU A 84 -11.60 16.52 23.46
N PHE A 85 -12.26 15.54 24.08
CA PHE A 85 -12.49 14.20 23.54
C PHE A 85 -13.18 14.23 22.17
N GLU A 86 -14.28 15.00 22.04
CA GLU A 86 -15.03 15.06 20.80
C GLU A 86 -14.18 15.62 19.65
N GLN A 87 -13.48 16.73 19.87
CA GLN A 87 -12.64 17.38 18.86
C GLN A 87 -11.37 16.58 18.53
N HIS A 88 -10.91 15.76 19.47
CA HIS A 88 -9.80 14.83 19.26
C HIS A 88 -10.14 13.72 18.26
N TYR A 89 -11.36 13.18 18.33
CA TYR A 89 -11.78 12.01 17.54
C TYR A 89 -12.63 12.36 16.32
N PHE A 90 -13.43 13.43 16.38
CA PHE A 90 -14.50 13.70 15.43
C PHE A 90 -14.41 15.09 14.81
N SER A 91 -14.94 15.22 13.61
CA SER A 91 -15.28 16.52 13.02
C SER A 91 -16.54 17.10 13.66
N ASN A 92 -16.80 18.39 13.40
CA ASN A 92 -18.04 19.06 13.79
C ASN A 92 -19.30 18.36 13.25
N SER A 93 -19.17 17.57 12.16
CA SER A 93 -20.25 16.76 11.57
C SER A 93 -20.33 15.33 12.14
N GLN A 94 -19.69 15.05 13.27
CA GLN A 94 -19.68 13.75 13.96
C GLN A 94 -19.15 12.60 13.08
N LYS A 95 -18.25 12.92 12.14
CA LYS A 95 -17.49 11.91 11.40
C LYS A 95 -16.17 11.68 12.12
N ILE A 96 -15.81 10.42 12.34
CA ILE A 96 -14.56 10.07 13.02
C ILE A 96 -13.37 10.23 12.07
N TYR A 97 -12.24 10.71 12.56
CA TYR A 97 -11.01 10.77 11.78
C TYR A 97 -10.37 9.38 11.67
N SER A 98 -9.96 9.00 10.46
CA SER A 98 -9.34 7.69 10.17
C SER A 98 -8.09 7.41 11.00
N ASP A 99 -7.22 8.40 11.21
CA ASP A 99 -6.02 8.30 12.07
C ASP A 99 -6.36 8.15 13.58
N LYS A 100 -7.63 8.25 13.96
CA LYS A 100 -8.09 8.08 15.35
C LYS A 100 -9.03 6.89 15.53
N LEU A 101 -9.52 6.29 14.44
CA LEU A 101 -10.49 5.20 14.49
C LEU A 101 -9.99 4.02 15.31
N SER A 102 -8.78 3.53 15.04
CA SER A 102 -8.22 2.37 15.73
C SER A 102 -7.98 2.63 17.20
N LYS A 103 -7.57 3.86 17.54
CA LYS A 103 -7.46 4.31 18.93
C LYS A 103 -8.83 4.30 19.62
N PHE A 104 -9.86 4.82 18.96
CA PHE A 104 -11.22 4.83 19.48
C PHE A 104 -11.74 3.40 19.73
N VAL A 105 -11.55 2.49 18.77
CA VAL A 105 -11.94 1.07 18.92
C VAL A 105 -11.18 0.41 20.07
N PHE A 106 -9.89 0.67 20.20
CA PHE A 106 -9.09 0.16 21.31
C PHE A 106 -9.64 0.64 22.67
N ARG A 107 -9.96 1.94 22.79
CA ARG A 107 -10.61 2.49 23.99
C ARG A 107 -11.98 1.87 24.26
N CYS A 108 -12.78 1.62 23.23
CA CYS A 108 -14.06 0.91 23.37
C CYS A 108 -13.84 -0.50 23.93
N ASN A 109 -12.82 -1.21 23.46
CA ASN A 109 -12.49 -2.55 23.95
C ASN A 109 -12.06 -2.52 25.43
N GLU A 110 -11.19 -1.57 25.80
CA GLU A 110 -10.76 -1.41 27.20
C GLU A 110 -11.95 -1.12 28.13
N ARG A 111 -12.79 -0.14 27.79
CA ARG A 111 -13.94 0.27 28.61
C ARG A 111 -15.02 -0.79 28.70
N SER A 112 -15.18 -1.58 27.65
CA SER A 112 -16.13 -2.70 27.60
C SER A 112 -15.52 -4.02 28.08
N LYS A 113 -14.33 -4.00 28.71
CA LYS A 113 -13.66 -5.19 29.27
C LYS A 113 -13.46 -6.32 28.26
N GLY A 114 -13.08 -6.00 27.02
CA GLY A 114 -12.77 -6.98 25.98
C GLY A 114 -13.95 -7.34 25.06
N ASN A 115 -15.15 -6.82 25.32
CA ASN A 115 -16.36 -7.22 24.58
C ASN A 115 -16.31 -6.91 23.08
N VAL A 116 -15.52 -5.93 22.64
CA VAL A 116 -15.36 -5.61 21.22
C VAL A 116 -14.74 -6.79 20.48
N ILE A 117 -13.58 -7.26 20.96
CA ILE A 117 -12.80 -8.32 20.31
C ILE A 117 -13.50 -9.67 20.49
N ASP A 118 -14.05 -9.93 21.68
CA ASP A 118 -14.85 -11.12 21.97
C ASP A 118 -16.06 -11.25 21.01
N ARG A 119 -16.82 -10.17 20.79
CA ARG A 119 -17.91 -10.15 19.80
C ARG A 119 -17.41 -10.39 18.37
N ILE A 120 -16.31 -9.75 17.96
CA ILE A 120 -15.73 -9.94 16.63
C ILE A 120 -15.36 -11.41 16.43
N SER A 121 -14.76 -12.05 17.44
CA SER A 121 -14.33 -13.45 17.36
C SER A 121 -15.48 -14.44 17.22
N ARG A 122 -16.65 -14.14 17.81
CA ARG A 122 -17.89 -14.91 17.60
C ARG A 122 -18.47 -14.78 16.19
N ILE A 123 -18.29 -13.62 15.55
CA ILE A 123 -18.81 -13.37 14.20
C ILE A 123 -17.89 -14.02 13.15
N TYR A 124 -16.58 -13.92 13.37
CA TYR A 124 -15.58 -14.37 12.42
C TYR A 124 -14.63 -15.37 13.07
N SER A 125 -14.85 -16.66 12.83
CA SER A 125 -13.92 -17.71 13.26
C SER A 125 -12.54 -17.59 12.62
N HIS A 126 -12.46 -16.99 11.43
CA HIS A 126 -11.20 -16.76 10.70
C HIS A 126 -11.13 -15.31 10.24
N ILE A 127 -9.99 -14.65 10.50
CA ILE A 127 -9.70 -13.27 10.13
C ILE A 127 -8.39 -13.23 9.35
N PHE A 128 -8.48 -12.84 8.09
CA PHE A 128 -7.37 -12.66 7.18
C PHE A 128 -7.09 -11.17 7.02
N VAL A 129 -5.86 -10.74 7.33
CA VAL A 129 -5.43 -9.34 7.22
C VAL A 129 -4.36 -9.23 6.15
N ASP A 130 -4.72 -8.61 5.04
CA ASP A 130 -3.84 -8.33 3.92
C ASP A 130 -3.15 -6.95 4.09
N GLU A 131 -2.01 -6.78 3.42
CA GLU A 131 -1.17 -5.57 3.46
C GLU A 131 -0.78 -5.14 4.88
N VAL A 132 -0.42 -6.11 5.74
CA VAL A 132 -0.16 -5.85 7.15
C VAL A 132 0.89 -4.75 7.37
N GLN A 133 1.86 -4.60 6.45
CA GLN A 133 2.90 -3.58 6.49
C GLN A 133 2.43 -2.13 6.40
N ASP A 134 1.20 -1.90 5.97
CA ASP A 134 0.61 -0.57 5.98
C ASP A 134 0.03 -0.21 7.37
N LEU A 135 -0.19 -1.19 8.26
CA LEU A 135 -0.71 -0.97 9.63
C LEU A 135 0.29 -0.24 10.53
N ALA A 136 -0.22 0.70 11.31
CA ALA A 136 0.58 1.55 12.18
C ALA A 136 -0.18 2.01 13.44
N GLY A 137 0.56 2.41 14.47
CA GLY A 137 -0.04 2.99 15.67
C GLY A 137 -0.95 2.01 16.39
N TYR A 138 -2.19 2.44 16.66
CA TYR A 138 -3.19 1.63 17.36
C TYR A 138 -3.74 0.46 16.53
N ASP A 139 -3.48 0.39 15.23
CA ASP A 139 -3.81 -0.80 14.44
C ASP A 139 -3.04 -2.03 14.94
N LEU A 140 -1.76 -1.83 15.29
CA LEU A 140 -0.91 -2.89 15.85
C LEU A 140 -1.39 -3.33 17.23
N ASP A 141 -1.90 -2.39 18.05
CA ASP A 141 -2.51 -2.73 19.33
C ASP A 141 -3.78 -3.57 19.16
N ILE A 142 -4.61 -3.28 18.15
CA ILE A 142 -5.79 -4.10 17.81
C ILE A 142 -5.37 -5.49 17.33
N LEU A 143 -4.35 -5.58 16.46
CA LEU A 143 -3.82 -6.87 16.02
C LEU A 143 -3.37 -7.73 17.19
N ARG A 144 -2.69 -7.12 18.18
CA ARG A 144 -2.29 -7.83 19.40
C ARG A 144 -3.49 -8.45 20.12
N LEU A 145 -4.58 -7.70 20.26
CA LEU A 145 -5.81 -8.24 20.85
C LEU A 145 -6.42 -9.39 20.03
N PHE A 146 -6.24 -9.40 18.71
CA PHE A 146 -6.70 -10.51 17.88
C PHE A 146 -5.87 -11.78 18.05
N PHE A 147 -4.56 -11.69 18.31
CA PHE A 147 -3.75 -12.88 18.58
C PHE A 147 -4.15 -13.60 19.87
N ASP A 148 -4.74 -12.88 20.82
CA ASP A 148 -5.23 -13.43 22.09
C ASP A 148 -6.70 -13.86 22.04
N CYS A 149 -7.35 -13.79 20.86
CA CYS A 149 -8.78 -14.11 20.71
C CYS A 149 -9.02 -15.52 20.14
N LYS A 150 -10.28 -15.94 20.12
CA LYS A 150 -10.69 -17.30 19.68
C LYS A 150 -10.62 -17.52 18.16
N SER A 151 -10.42 -16.47 17.37
CA SER A 151 -10.36 -16.57 15.92
C SER A 151 -9.00 -17.05 15.45
N THR A 152 -8.98 -17.82 14.36
CA THR A 152 -7.75 -18.06 13.61
C THR A 152 -7.38 -16.80 12.84
N ILE A 153 -6.18 -16.28 13.10
CA ILE A 153 -5.66 -15.07 12.45
C ILE A 153 -4.59 -15.46 11.45
N LEU A 154 -4.73 -14.99 10.21
CA LEU A 154 -3.66 -15.07 9.21
C LEU A 154 -3.36 -13.67 8.69
N LEU A 155 -2.09 -13.29 8.74
CA LEU A 155 -1.61 -12.01 8.23
C LEU A 155 -0.80 -12.27 6.96
N VAL A 156 -0.96 -11.40 5.97
CA VAL A 156 -0.16 -11.38 4.76
C VAL A 156 0.36 -9.98 4.55
N GLY A 157 1.63 -9.86 4.18
CA GLY A 157 2.21 -8.58 3.82
C GLY A 157 3.60 -8.71 3.24
N ASP A 158 4.04 -7.63 2.61
CA ASP A 158 5.36 -7.54 2.00
C ASP A 158 6.09 -6.28 2.52
N PRO A 159 7.12 -6.43 3.36
CA PRO A 159 7.85 -5.29 3.92
C PRO A 159 8.51 -4.40 2.85
N ARG A 160 8.74 -4.92 1.63
CA ARG A 160 9.27 -4.17 0.48
C ARG A 160 8.25 -3.15 -0.06
N GLN A 161 6.97 -3.31 0.25
CA GLN A 161 5.85 -2.50 -0.24
C GLN A 161 5.29 -1.52 0.81
N GLY A 162 6.06 -1.20 1.86
CA GLY A 162 5.69 -0.25 2.91
C GLY A 162 5.69 1.21 2.45
N THR A 163 4.80 1.58 1.52
CA THR A 163 4.70 2.95 0.98
C THR A 163 3.76 3.84 1.76
N TYR A 164 2.77 3.27 2.45
CA TYR A 164 1.78 3.98 3.25
C TYR A 164 1.90 3.63 4.75
N SER A 165 1.18 4.40 5.56
CA SER A 165 1.01 4.16 6.99
C SER A 165 -0.44 4.50 7.29
N THR A 166 -1.19 3.58 7.89
CA THR A 166 -2.61 3.79 8.24
C THR A 166 -2.85 4.96 9.17
N ASN A 167 -1.81 5.33 9.92
CA ASN A 167 -1.86 6.39 10.92
C ASN A 167 -0.53 7.14 11.01
N SER A 168 -0.61 8.45 11.27
CA SER A 168 0.54 9.33 11.57
C SER A 168 0.86 9.46 13.06
N ALA A 169 0.04 8.86 13.95
CA ALA A 169 0.17 8.92 15.40
C ALA A 169 1.51 8.40 15.95
N SER A 170 2.09 9.11 16.92
CA SER A 170 3.41 8.82 17.49
C SER A 170 3.56 7.44 18.16
N LYS A 171 2.45 6.82 18.59
CA LYS A 171 2.47 5.49 19.21
C LYS A 171 2.97 4.44 18.22
N ASN A 172 3.79 3.50 18.69
CA ASN A 172 4.40 2.44 17.87
C ASN A 172 5.17 2.94 16.62
N ARG A 173 5.65 4.19 16.62
CA ARG A 173 6.36 4.79 15.49
C ARG A 173 7.57 3.97 15.04
N LYS A 174 8.22 3.23 15.95
CA LYS A 174 9.37 2.36 15.66
C LYS A 174 9.04 1.17 14.75
N PHE A 175 7.77 0.79 14.61
CA PHE A 175 7.33 -0.39 13.86
C PHE A 175 6.66 -0.06 12.52
N ARG A 176 6.79 1.17 12.00
CA ARG A 176 6.15 1.53 10.72
C ARG A 176 6.90 0.96 9.52
N LYS A 177 6.15 0.66 8.45
CA LYS A 177 6.69 0.24 7.14
C LYS A 177 7.54 -1.02 7.25
N ALA A 178 8.78 -1.02 6.77
CA ALA A 178 9.65 -2.20 6.81
C ALA A 178 9.92 -2.69 8.23
N ASN A 179 9.87 -1.80 9.24
CA ASN A 179 10.09 -2.16 10.63
C ASN A 179 8.88 -2.86 11.29
N ILE A 180 7.78 -3.05 10.56
CA ILE A 180 6.66 -3.85 11.07
C ILE A 180 7.07 -5.29 11.33
N VAL A 181 8.07 -5.80 10.59
CA VAL A 181 8.59 -7.16 10.80
C VAL A 181 9.07 -7.31 12.24
N ASN A 182 9.68 -6.28 12.82
CA ASN A 182 10.13 -6.27 14.22
C ASN A 182 8.95 -6.31 15.20
N PHE A 183 7.77 -5.78 14.84
CA PHE A 183 6.58 -5.95 15.69
C PHE A 183 6.21 -7.43 15.82
N PHE A 184 6.29 -8.19 14.72
CA PHE A 184 5.97 -9.61 14.72
C PHE A 184 7.05 -10.47 15.40
N THR A 185 8.32 -10.11 15.25
CA THR A 185 9.43 -10.83 15.90
C THR A 185 9.54 -10.49 17.39
N ASP A 186 9.42 -9.23 17.77
CA ASP A 186 9.79 -8.77 19.12
C ASP A 186 8.64 -8.79 20.12
N GLN A 187 7.38 -8.85 19.65
CA GLN A 187 6.20 -8.64 20.52
C GLN A 187 5.25 -9.83 20.59
N ILE A 188 5.41 -10.85 19.75
CA ILE A 188 4.46 -11.95 19.63
C ILE A 188 5.21 -13.28 19.62
N GLY A 189 5.22 -13.97 20.76
CA GLY A 189 5.93 -15.25 20.91
C GLY A 189 5.30 -16.45 20.17
N ASN A 190 4.00 -16.37 19.83
CA ASN A 190 3.23 -17.49 19.28
C ASN A 190 2.90 -17.35 17.78
N LEU A 191 3.59 -16.47 17.05
CA LEU A 191 3.32 -16.28 15.62
C LEU A 191 4.17 -17.25 14.79
N ALA A 192 3.53 -18.15 14.05
CA ALA A 192 4.19 -18.92 13.01
C ALA A 192 4.50 -18.00 11.82
N LYS A 193 5.79 -17.75 11.57
CA LYS A 193 6.26 -16.96 10.43
C LYS A 193 6.59 -17.89 9.27
N ASP A 194 6.06 -17.56 8.09
CA ASP A 194 6.46 -18.17 6.83
C ASP A 194 6.95 -17.06 5.89
N ASP A 195 8.23 -17.06 5.62
CA ASP A 195 8.90 -16.17 4.67
C ASP A 195 9.51 -16.93 3.48
N THR A 196 9.10 -18.19 3.26
CA THR A 196 9.70 -19.09 2.26
C THR A 196 8.72 -19.60 1.20
N SER A 197 7.42 -19.68 1.50
CA SER A 197 6.45 -20.30 0.58
C SER A 197 6.07 -19.43 -0.64
N LEU A 198 6.11 -18.10 -0.51
CA LEU A 198 5.63 -17.16 -1.54
C LEU A 198 6.77 -16.46 -2.28
N MET A 199 7.72 -17.24 -2.79
CA MET A 199 8.91 -16.73 -3.48
C MET A 199 8.79 -16.65 -5.01
N VAL A 200 7.72 -17.20 -5.58
CA VAL A 200 7.45 -17.16 -7.02
C VAL A 200 6.50 -16.00 -7.36
N ASN A 201 6.97 -15.08 -8.19
CA ASN A 201 6.18 -14.01 -8.77
C ASN A 201 5.45 -14.52 -10.02
N HIS A 202 4.12 -14.52 -9.97
CA HIS A 202 3.25 -14.94 -11.07
C HIS A 202 2.80 -13.78 -11.98
N ARG A 203 3.16 -12.53 -11.65
CA ARG A 203 2.76 -11.33 -12.39
C ARG A 203 3.86 -10.87 -13.33
N CYS A 204 5.01 -10.53 -12.78
CA CYS A 204 6.09 -9.86 -13.48
C CYS A 204 6.95 -10.88 -14.20
N ASN A 205 7.44 -10.57 -15.40
CA ASN A 205 8.45 -11.39 -16.07
C ASN A 205 9.82 -11.32 -15.37
N GLN A 206 10.75 -12.14 -15.85
CA GLN A 206 12.06 -12.33 -15.23
C GLN A 206 12.90 -11.03 -15.13
N PRO A 207 13.06 -10.21 -16.19
CA PRO A 207 13.84 -8.96 -16.09
C PRO A 207 13.28 -7.96 -15.07
N ILE A 208 11.94 -7.88 -14.94
CA ILE A 208 11.30 -7.02 -13.94
C ILE A 208 11.59 -7.55 -12.53
N CYS A 209 11.50 -8.86 -12.31
CA CYS A 209 11.81 -9.48 -11.02
C CYS A 209 13.28 -9.23 -10.64
N GLU A 210 14.22 -9.44 -11.56
CA GLU A 210 15.65 -9.21 -11.35
C GLU A 210 15.95 -7.77 -10.93
N LEU A 211 15.41 -6.78 -11.65
CA LEU A 211 15.57 -5.38 -11.26
C LEU A 211 14.95 -5.09 -9.88
N SER A 212 13.76 -5.64 -9.61
CA SER A 212 13.08 -5.41 -8.33
C SER A 212 13.80 -6.05 -7.15
N ASN A 213 14.46 -7.20 -7.34
CA ASN A 213 15.25 -7.88 -6.31
C ASN A 213 16.48 -7.04 -5.91
N LYS A 214 17.10 -6.33 -6.86
CA LYS A 214 18.25 -5.45 -6.58
C LYS A 214 17.93 -4.30 -5.62
N LEU A 215 16.66 -3.88 -5.51
CA LEU A 215 16.26 -2.86 -4.53
C LEU A 215 16.43 -3.35 -3.08
N PHE A 216 16.29 -4.65 -2.86
CA PHE A 216 16.17 -5.25 -1.54
C PHE A 216 17.08 -6.48 -1.40
N PRO A 217 18.42 -6.30 -1.53
CA PRO A 217 19.37 -7.42 -1.59
C PRO A 217 19.45 -8.25 -0.29
N LYS A 218 18.94 -7.71 0.82
CA LYS A 218 18.86 -8.42 2.11
C LYS A 218 17.65 -9.37 2.21
N PHE A 219 16.68 -9.23 1.31
CA PHE A 219 15.53 -10.14 1.26
C PHE A 219 15.81 -11.25 0.25
N GLN A 220 15.19 -12.41 0.46
CA GLN A 220 15.29 -13.50 -0.49
C GLN A 220 14.78 -13.04 -1.87
N ALA A 221 15.53 -13.37 -2.91
CA ALA A 221 15.19 -13.02 -4.28
C ALA A 221 13.95 -13.79 -4.73
N THR A 222 13.02 -13.08 -5.39
CA THR A 222 11.85 -13.70 -6.02
C THR A 222 12.19 -14.13 -7.45
N THR A 223 11.63 -15.26 -7.90
CA THR A 223 11.75 -15.72 -9.29
C THR A 223 10.47 -15.46 -10.05
N SER A 224 10.55 -15.25 -11.36
CA SER A 224 9.34 -15.16 -12.19
C SER A 224 8.88 -16.55 -12.62
N SER A 225 7.56 -16.74 -12.68
CA SER A 225 6.92 -17.83 -13.44
C SER A 225 6.14 -17.32 -14.66
N ASN A 226 6.10 -15.99 -14.86
CA ASN A 226 5.47 -15.40 -16.03
C ASN A 226 6.44 -15.43 -17.22
N ASN A 227 6.31 -16.47 -18.03
CA ASN A 227 7.09 -16.66 -19.25
C ASN A 227 6.38 -16.13 -20.51
N THR A 228 5.30 -15.36 -20.36
CA THR A 228 4.54 -14.80 -21.49
C THR A 228 5.43 -13.85 -22.29
N GLN A 229 5.59 -14.13 -23.58
CA GLN A 229 6.31 -13.27 -24.51
C GLN A 229 5.32 -12.41 -25.29
N THR A 230 5.54 -11.09 -25.28
CA THR A 230 4.81 -10.12 -26.10
C THR A 230 5.76 -9.42 -27.09
N GLU A 231 5.25 -8.48 -27.88
CA GLU A 231 6.09 -7.61 -28.73
C GLU A 231 7.11 -6.75 -27.94
N HIS A 232 6.91 -6.56 -26.64
CA HIS A 232 7.74 -5.67 -25.82
C HIS A 232 7.77 -6.14 -24.37
N ASN A 233 8.90 -6.74 -23.97
CA ASN A 233 9.11 -7.34 -22.66
C ASN A 233 10.40 -6.84 -22.01
N GLY A 234 10.37 -6.63 -20.69
CA GLY A 234 11.55 -6.30 -19.89
C GLY A 234 11.57 -4.87 -19.39
N VAL A 235 12.75 -4.33 -19.11
CA VAL A 235 12.92 -2.97 -18.58
C VAL A 235 13.75 -2.15 -19.54
N PHE A 236 13.31 -0.93 -19.83
CA PHE A 236 13.95 -0.03 -20.79
C PHE A 236 14.01 1.40 -20.27
N TYR A 237 15.05 2.13 -20.67
CA TYR A 237 15.01 3.59 -20.68
C TYR A 237 14.31 4.10 -21.94
N ILE A 238 13.71 5.27 -21.84
CA ILE A 238 13.12 5.99 -22.97
C ILE A 238 13.40 7.48 -22.85
N ASN A 239 13.82 8.10 -23.95
CA ASN A 239 13.95 9.55 -24.06
C ASN A 239 12.58 10.22 -24.02
N GLU A 240 12.50 11.42 -23.47
CA GLU A 240 11.27 12.18 -23.33
C GLU A 240 10.59 12.49 -24.68
N GLU A 241 11.39 12.71 -25.72
CA GLU A 241 10.94 12.93 -27.10
C GLU A 241 10.15 11.74 -27.68
N ASN A 242 10.42 10.53 -27.19
CA ASN A 242 9.88 9.27 -27.69
C ASN A 242 8.63 8.80 -26.91
N ILE A 243 8.23 9.54 -25.87
CA ILE A 243 7.12 9.15 -24.99
C ILE A 243 5.79 9.07 -25.74
N ASP A 244 5.49 10.03 -26.61
CA ASP A 244 4.21 10.10 -27.31
C ASP A 244 4.01 8.90 -28.24
N ASP A 245 5.03 8.54 -29.02
CA ASP A 245 5.01 7.37 -29.88
C ASP A 245 4.94 6.06 -29.06
N TYR A 246 5.61 6.02 -27.90
CA TYR A 246 5.61 4.84 -27.05
C TYR A 246 4.24 4.62 -26.40
N ILE A 247 3.61 5.70 -25.96
CA ILE A 247 2.24 5.67 -25.43
C ILE A 247 1.26 5.23 -26.52
N LYS A 248 1.37 5.80 -27.72
CA LYS A 248 0.51 5.44 -28.86
C LYS A 248 0.62 3.96 -29.23
N LYS A 249 1.85 3.41 -29.20
CA LYS A 249 2.12 2.02 -29.58
C LYS A 249 1.72 1.01 -28.50
N PHE A 250 2.13 1.24 -27.26
CA PHE A 250 2.08 0.22 -26.20
C PHE A 250 1.02 0.44 -25.13
N GLN A 251 0.40 1.64 -25.12
CA GLN A 251 -0.65 2.04 -24.18
C GLN A 251 -0.32 1.73 -22.69
N PRO A 252 0.87 2.12 -22.20
CA PRO A 252 1.25 1.86 -20.81
C PRO A 252 0.44 2.74 -19.84
N ILE A 253 0.26 2.27 -18.60
CA ILE A 253 -0.14 3.17 -17.52
C ILE A 253 1.02 4.10 -17.16
N GLN A 254 0.76 5.40 -17.02
CA GLN A 254 1.77 6.35 -16.58
C GLN A 254 1.83 6.38 -15.05
N LEU A 255 3.03 6.19 -14.48
CA LEU A 255 3.26 6.15 -13.05
C LEU A 255 4.20 7.28 -12.62
N ARG A 256 3.73 8.12 -11.68
CA ARG A 256 4.49 9.25 -11.11
C ARG A 256 4.62 9.17 -9.60
N ASN A 257 5.62 9.84 -9.04
CA ASN A 257 5.72 9.96 -7.58
C ASN A 257 4.77 11.02 -7.00
N ASP A 258 4.63 12.16 -7.67
CA ASP A 258 3.86 13.34 -7.22
C ASP A 258 3.10 13.97 -8.40
N ARG A 259 2.02 14.71 -8.11
CA ARG A 259 1.20 15.43 -9.10
C ARG A 259 1.95 16.54 -9.83
N LYS A 260 3.06 17.03 -9.29
CA LYS A 260 3.93 18.06 -9.91
C LYS A 260 4.74 17.55 -11.11
N GLU A 261 4.70 16.26 -11.42
CA GLU A 261 5.34 15.70 -12.61
C GLU A 261 4.69 16.26 -13.88
N ASN A 262 5.45 17.09 -14.59
CA ASN A 262 5.00 17.86 -15.77
C ASN A 262 5.20 17.11 -17.10
N ARG A 263 5.97 16.01 -17.10
CA ARG A 263 6.24 15.21 -18.30
C ARG A 263 5.11 14.23 -18.66
N ILE A 264 4.06 14.17 -17.85
CA ILE A 264 2.88 13.32 -18.07
C ILE A 264 2.12 13.77 -19.32
N ARG A 265 1.60 12.80 -20.08
CA ARG A 265 0.64 13.04 -21.15
C ARG A 265 -0.79 12.89 -20.63
N GLU A 266 -1.54 13.97 -20.61
CA GLU A 266 -2.87 14.05 -19.97
C GLU A 266 -3.94 13.16 -20.63
N ASN A 267 -3.78 12.87 -21.93
CA ASN A 267 -4.72 12.05 -22.70
C ASN A 267 -4.62 10.54 -22.38
N CYS A 268 -3.82 10.15 -21.40
CA CYS A 268 -3.58 8.75 -21.04
C CYS A 268 -3.71 8.55 -19.54
N GLN A 269 -4.07 7.33 -19.15
CA GLN A 269 -4.30 7.01 -17.75
C GLN A 269 -3.01 7.21 -16.94
N VAL A 270 -3.13 7.91 -15.82
CA VAL A 270 -2.01 8.24 -14.91
C VAL A 270 -2.39 7.89 -13.47
N MET A 271 -1.43 7.34 -12.73
CA MET A 271 -1.56 7.08 -11.30
C MET A 271 -0.29 7.47 -10.56
N ASN A 272 -0.41 7.79 -9.27
CA ASN A 272 0.78 7.85 -8.44
C ASN A 272 1.26 6.44 -8.04
N PHE A 273 2.54 6.30 -7.67
CA PHE A 273 3.13 5.01 -7.30
C PHE A 273 2.36 4.27 -6.21
N GLY A 274 1.79 4.99 -5.24
CA GLY A 274 1.04 4.36 -4.18
C GLY A 274 -0.39 3.99 -4.57
N GLU A 275 -1.07 4.80 -5.38
CA GLU A 275 -2.39 4.46 -5.97
C GLU A 275 -2.32 3.20 -6.82
N ALA A 276 -1.18 2.96 -7.47
CA ALA A 276 -0.96 1.76 -8.26
C ALA A 276 -0.79 0.48 -7.41
N LYS A 277 -0.58 0.60 -6.08
CA LYS A 277 -0.41 -0.55 -5.18
C LYS A 277 -1.64 -1.46 -5.23
N GLY A 278 -1.43 -2.78 -5.26
CA GLY A 278 -2.47 -3.79 -5.45
C GLY A 278 -2.99 -3.99 -6.88
N LEU A 279 -2.74 -3.03 -7.79
CA LEU A 279 -3.16 -3.14 -9.19
C LEU A 279 -2.12 -3.89 -10.04
N SER A 280 -2.50 -4.24 -11.27
CA SER A 280 -1.64 -4.95 -12.22
C SER A 280 -1.96 -4.51 -13.64
N PHE A 281 -0.93 -4.12 -14.38
CA PHE A 281 -1.02 -3.59 -15.74
C PHE A 281 -0.08 -4.36 -16.65
N ASP A 282 -0.40 -4.38 -17.94
CA ASP A 282 0.44 -5.07 -18.91
C ASP A 282 1.79 -4.37 -19.06
N ARG A 283 1.77 -3.02 -19.12
CA ARG A 283 2.95 -2.18 -19.29
C ARG A 283 2.84 -0.93 -18.45
N VAL A 284 3.97 -0.46 -17.91
CA VAL A 284 4.05 0.78 -17.12
C VAL A 284 5.12 1.71 -17.69
N LEU A 285 4.84 3.02 -17.66
CA LEU A 285 5.80 4.09 -17.97
C LEU A 285 6.06 4.87 -16.68
N ILE A 286 7.29 4.80 -16.17
CA ILE A 286 7.70 5.38 -14.90
C ILE A 286 8.41 6.71 -15.15
N TYR A 287 7.97 7.73 -14.44
CA TYR A 287 8.63 9.02 -14.33
C TYR A 287 9.45 9.05 -13.04
N PRO A 288 10.77 8.79 -13.09
CA PRO A 288 11.59 8.67 -11.89
C PRO A 288 11.88 10.05 -11.28
N THR A 289 12.00 10.09 -9.95
CA THR A 289 12.65 11.23 -9.27
C THR A 289 14.16 11.16 -9.46
N LYS A 290 14.88 12.27 -9.27
CA LYS A 290 16.35 12.29 -9.37
C LYS A 290 17.04 11.21 -8.51
N PRO A 291 16.68 11.00 -7.22
CA PRO A 291 17.26 9.89 -6.44
C PRO A 291 16.95 8.50 -7.00
N ILE A 292 15.74 8.28 -7.52
CA ILE A 292 15.38 7.01 -8.17
C ILE A 292 16.19 6.79 -9.44
N LEU A 293 16.33 7.82 -10.27
CA LEU A 293 17.07 7.74 -11.52
C LEU A 293 18.56 7.45 -11.27
N ASN A 294 19.16 8.13 -10.28
CA ASN A 294 20.54 7.86 -9.86
C ASN A 294 20.72 6.40 -9.42
N TRP A 295 19.75 5.85 -8.67
CA TRP A 295 19.79 4.45 -8.27
C TRP A 295 19.63 3.47 -9.42
N LEU A 296 18.79 3.78 -10.41
CA LEU A 296 18.63 2.94 -11.61
C LEU A 296 19.90 2.94 -12.47
N LYS A 297 20.65 4.05 -12.47
CA LYS A 297 21.94 4.18 -13.17
C LYS A 297 23.07 3.45 -12.47
N ASP A 298 23.11 3.52 -11.14
CA ASP A 298 24.07 2.82 -10.28
C ASP A 298 23.35 2.29 -9.03
N ASN A 299 23.19 0.96 -8.97
CA ASN A 299 22.47 0.28 -7.89
C ASN A 299 23.22 0.33 -6.54
N ASN A 300 24.46 0.83 -6.50
CA ASN A 300 25.23 1.06 -5.27
C ASN A 300 24.89 2.38 -4.58
N THR A 301 24.20 3.30 -5.27
CA THR A 301 23.84 4.59 -4.68
C THR A 301 22.80 4.41 -3.56
N THR A 302 22.85 5.29 -2.56
CA THR A 302 21.90 5.21 -1.44
C THR A 302 20.52 5.73 -1.87
N LEU A 303 19.52 4.83 -1.88
CA LEU A 303 18.11 5.20 -2.05
C LEU A 303 17.37 5.11 -0.72
N ALA A 304 16.76 6.23 -0.29
CA ALA A 304 15.94 6.28 0.92
C ALA A 304 14.83 5.22 0.92
N GLU A 305 14.56 4.59 2.06
CA GLU A 305 13.63 3.45 2.21
C GLU A 305 12.26 3.70 1.58
N THR A 306 11.70 4.90 1.75
CA THR A 306 10.40 5.25 1.19
C THR A 306 10.44 5.35 -0.34
N SER A 307 11.48 5.97 -0.91
CA SER A 307 11.64 6.05 -2.36
C SER A 307 11.90 4.68 -2.99
N ARG A 308 12.66 3.84 -2.29
CA ARG A 308 12.94 2.44 -2.66
C ARG A 308 11.67 1.59 -2.70
N SER A 309 10.85 1.65 -1.65
CA SER A 309 9.57 0.93 -1.59
C SER A 309 8.60 1.42 -2.66
N LYS A 310 8.55 2.74 -2.90
CA LYS A 310 7.73 3.32 -3.98
C LYS A 310 8.16 2.85 -5.37
N LEU A 311 9.47 2.82 -5.63
CA LEU A 311 10.03 2.31 -6.87
C LEU A 311 9.73 0.81 -7.06
N TYR A 312 9.89 0.02 -5.99
CA TYR A 312 9.53 -1.40 -6.00
C TYR A 312 8.06 -1.61 -6.36
N VAL A 313 7.15 -0.84 -5.73
CA VAL A 313 5.73 -0.88 -6.10
C VAL A 313 5.55 -0.55 -7.58
N ALA A 314 6.09 0.58 -8.06
CA ALA A 314 5.94 1.02 -9.45
C ALA A 314 6.40 -0.02 -10.48
N ILE A 315 7.61 -0.57 -10.31
CA ILE A 315 8.20 -1.58 -11.21
C ILE A 315 7.34 -2.86 -11.21
N THR A 316 6.94 -3.32 -10.03
CA THR A 316 6.24 -4.61 -9.87
C THR A 316 4.75 -4.55 -10.21
N ARG A 317 4.23 -3.44 -10.75
CA ARG A 317 2.86 -3.39 -11.29
C ARG A 317 2.77 -3.89 -12.73
N ALA A 318 3.88 -3.93 -13.46
CA ALA A 318 3.92 -4.42 -14.84
C ALA A 318 3.92 -5.94 -14.93
N ARG A 319 3.23 -6.49 -15.93
CA ARG A 319 3.32 -7.90 -16.34
C ARG A 319 4.43 -8.10 -17.36
N PHE A 320 4.51 -7.23 -18.37
CA PHE A 320 5.34 -7.44 -19.55
C PHE A 320 6.49 -6.42 -19.65
N SER A 321 6.22 -5.11 -19.54
CA SER A 321 7.29 -4.12 -19.67
C SER A 321 7.22 -2.94 -18.71
N VAL A 322 8.40 -2.41 -18.40
CA VAL A 322 8.62 -1.18 -17.64
C VAL A 322 9.49 -0.26 -18.49
N ALA A 323 8.92 0.86 -18.93
CA ALA A 323 9.69 1.96 -19.51
C ALA A 323 9.98 3.01 -18.44
N ILE A 324 11.18 3.58 -18.46
CA ILE A 324 11.66 4.56 -17.48
C ILE A 324 12.16 5.79 -18.23
N VAL A 325 11.58 6.95 -17.94
CA VAL A 325 12.00 8.20 -18.60
C VAL A 325 13.42 8.58 -18.17
N ASN A 326 14.33 8.67 -19.14
CA ASN A 326 15.72 9.06 -18.97
C ASN A 326 16.30 9.48 -20.32
N ASP A 327 16.78 10.72 -20.47
CA ASP A 327 17.37 11.21 -21.72
C ASP A 327 18.88 10.93 -21.84
N GLU A 328 19.51 10.46 -20.77
CA GLU A 328 20.95 10.17 -20.81
C GLU A 328 21.19 8.80 -21.44
N GLU A 329 21.71 8.80 -22.67
CA GLU A 329 21.99 7.57 -23.46
C GLU A 329 23.13 6.73 -22.89
N LYS A 330 24.13 7.36 -22.25
CA LYS A 330 25.25 6.68 -21.60
C LYS A 330 25.03 6.61 -20.10
N THR A 331 24.51 5.48 -19.64
CA THR A 331 24.45 5.16 -18.21
C THR A 331 25.39 3.98 -17.92
N GLY A 332 25.93 3.90 -16.71
CA GLY A 332 26.61 2.69 -16.23
C GLY A 332 25.64 1.53 -15.95
N SER A 333 24.36 1.66 -16.35
CA SER A 333 23.30 0.68 -16.10
C SER A 333 23.28 -0.41 -17.16
N LEU A 334 22.82 -1.59 -16.77
CA LEU A 334 22.51 -2.70 -17.69
C LEU A 334 21.13 -2.55 -18.36
N ILE A 335 20.38 -1.49 -18.05
CA ILE A 335 19.05 -1.24 -18.63
C ILE A 335 19.25 -0.67 -20.06
N PRO A 336 18.75 -1.34 -21.12
CA PRO A 336 18.86 -0.84 -22.48
C PRO A 336 17.94 0.36 -22.71
N HIS A 337 18.33 1.22 -23.64
CA HIS A 337 17.44 2.26 -24.19
C HIS A 337 16.53 1.68 -25.26
N TYR A 338 15.23 1.98 -25.18
CA TYR A 338 14.27 1.61 -26.21
C TYR A 338 14.51 2.46 -27.46
N LYS A 339 14.65 1.79 -28.60
CA LYS A 339 14.77 2.42 -29.91
C LYS A 339 13.60 1.98 -30.77
N PHE A 340 12.92 2.94 -31.40
CA PHE A 340 11.98 2.61 -32.46
C PHE A 340 12.76 2.11 -33.66
N ASN A 341 12.35 0.97 -34.23
CA ASN A 341 12.90 0.52 -35.50
C ASN A 341 12.54 1.58 -36.55
N THR A 342 13.54 2.24 -37.11
CA THR A 342 13.41 3.24 -38.19
C THR A 342 13.15 2.62 -39.57
N GLU A 343 12.85 1.33 -39.64
CA GLU A 343 12.46 0.64 -40.88
C GLU A 343 10.96 0.81 -41.13
N ASN A 344 10.56 1.99 -41.61
CA ASN A 344 9.40 2.25 -42.49
C ASN A 344 9.10 3.77 -42.57
N GLN A 345 10.12 4.60 -42.81
CA GLN A 345 9.87 5.90 -43.43
C GLN A 345 10.12 5.74 -44.93
N PRO A 346 9.10 5.89 -45.79
CA PRO A 346 9.34 5.93 -47.23
C PRO A 346 10.25 7.11 -47.53
N GLN A 347 11.39 6.82 -48.16
CA GLN A 347 12.27 7.85 -48.70
C GLN A 347 11.44 8.73 -49.63
N LYS A 348 11.39 10.02 -49.32
CA LYS A 348 10.82 11.05 -50.20
C LYS A 348 11.78 11.39 -51.31
#